data_AF-A0A350IL48-F1
#
_entry.id   AF-A0A350IL48-F1
#
_cell.length_a   1.000
_cell.length_b   1.000
_cell.length_c   1.000
_cell.angle_alpha   90.00
_cell.angle_beta   90.00
_cell.angle_gamma   90.00
#
_symmetry.space_group_name_H-M   'P 1'
#
loop_
_entity.id
_entity.type
_entity.pdbx_description
1 polymer ?
#
loop_
_entity_poly.entity_id
_entity_poly.type
_entity_poly.pdbx_seq_one_letter_code
_entity_poly.pdbx_strand_id
1 'polypeptide(L)'
;MLIHYFTLLKIAESLQKLKGSKIIEVYSQDKDSSVLTFYNGSEIFNLKYSGLANFECIFLLDSAKKKANAINLLQNIYGETLINIETFENNRILKFEFSYSHIYFLFFGKSKNNLIYTNKKDIILFALNDNKSLQGTKFEVPSIGLKNFFELPKETEIIKALSNCEINLGKYYSKEFLLRNNIIPTQSIAEFSEAEISKIYADAKEFKNSILKNDTFYILENNDNKILFSLIALHDYSKIRYESSDLNYLIHRTYSIRLSQHKFNSLYTRLFQISKNNLDRSLKRLNDSKNIEKVKNLSNQYKNYGELLISTMLPNQNGKD
;
A
#
# COMPACT_ATOMS: atom_id res chain seq x y z
N MET A 1 6.98 3.17 -0.99
CA MET A 1 8.12 4.01 -0.55
C MET A 1 7.86 4.73 0.76
N LEU A 2 6.61 4.99 1.19
CA LEU A 2 6.33 5.52 2.53
C LEU A 2 6.94 4.65 3.65
N ILE A 3 6.93 3.32 3.46
CA ILE A 3 7.50 2.34 4.39
C ILE A 3 8.88 1.80 3.97
N HIS A 4 9.57 2.52 3.07
CA HIS A 4 10.96 2.16 2.76
C HIS A 4 11.83 2.42 4.00
N TYR A 5 12.87 1.61 4.22
CA TYR A 5 13.74 1.73 5.39
C TYR A 5 14.31 3.15 5.53
N PHE A 6 14.79 3.75 4.43
CA PHE A 6 15.30 5.12 4.44
C PHE A 6 14.24 6.15 4.84
N THR A 7 12.99 5.97 4.42
CA THR A 7 11.89 6.85 4.82
C THR A 7 11.59 6.67 6.31
N LEU A 8 11.64 5.44 6.83
CA LEU A 8 11.45 5.18 8.26
C LEU A 8 12.56 5.81 9.11
N LEU A 9 13.81 5.84 8.64
CA LEU A 9 14.89 6.56 9.32
C LEU A 9 14.57 8.06 9.45
N LYS A 10 14.16 8.70 8.35
CA LYS A 10 13.75 10.12 8.35
C LYS A 10 12.51 10.37 9.20
N ILE A 11 11.56 9.45 9.20
CA ILE A 11 10.39 9.51 10.08
C ILE A 11 10.86 9.45 11.55
N ALA A 12 11.70 8.48 11.91
CA ALA A 12 12.19 8.32 13.27
C ALA A 12 12.92 9.58 13.75
N GLU A 13 13.76 10.17 12.89
CA GLU A 13 14.41 11.46 13.12
C GLU A 13 13.38 12.58 13.39
N SER A 14 12.39 12.73 12.50
CA SER A 14 11.34 13.76 12.66
C SER A 14 10.47 13.59 13.92
N LEU A 15 10.36 12.35 14.41
CA LEU A 15 9.58 11.99 15.59
C LEU A 15 10.38 12.14 16.89
N GLN A 16 11.70 12.34 16.85
CA GLN A 16 12.52 12.54 18.07
C GLN A 16 12.01 13.71 18.93
N LYS A 17 11.33 14.70 18.33
CA LYS A 17 10.68 15.79 19.07
C LYS A 17 9.60 15.34 20.08
N LEU A 18 9.12 14.10 19.95
CA LEU A 18 8.17 13.51 20.90
C LEU A 18 8.86 12.97 22.17
N LYS A 19 10.18 12.79 22.17
CA LYS A 19 10.93 12.29 23.33
C LYS A 19 10.71 13.20 24.54
N GLY A 20 10.50 12.60 25.70
CA GLY A 20 10.12 13.29 26.94
C GLY A 20 8.62 13.62 27.05
N SER A 21 7.84 13.44 25.99
CA SER A 21 6.38 13.64 26.05
C SER A 21 5.70 12.47 26.75
N LYS A 22 4.59 12.76 27.44
CA LYS A 22 3.70 11.74 28.00
C LYS A 22 2.65 11.34 26.99
N ILE A 23 2.36 10.05 26.88
CA ILE A 23 1.21 9.59 26.11
C ILE A 23 -0.05 9.79 26.93
N ILE A 24 -1.03 10.53 26.40
CA ILE A 24 -2.26 10.88 27.13
C ILE A 24 -3.49 10.16 26.60
N GLU A 25 -3.44 9.70 25.35
CA GLU A 25 -4.55 8.97 24.75
C GLU A 25 -4.05 8.08 23.61
N VAL A 26 -4.69 6.91 23.43
CA VAL A 26 -4.58 6.10 22.22
C VAL A 26 -5.96 5.67 21.81
N TYR A 27 -6.33 5.92 20.55
CA TYR A 27 -7.64 5.51 20.05
C TYR A 27 -7.58 5.03 18.60
N SER A 28 -8.62 4.32 18.19
CA SER A 28 -8.83 3.91 16.81
C SER A 28 -10.23 4.32 16.35
N GLN A 29 -10.32 4.79 15.10
CA GLN A 29 -11.59 5.13 14.44
C GLN A 29 -11.85 4.25 13.22
N ASP A 30 -10.78 3.86 12.52
CA ASP A 30 -10.83 2.97 11.37
C ASP A 30 -10.08 1.68 11.69
N LYS A 31 -10.52 0.56 11.11
CA LYS A 31 -9.81 -0.71 11.18
C LYS A 31 -8.35 -0.54 10.74
N ASP A 32 -7.44 -1.26 11.39
CA ASP A 32 -6.00 -1.25 11.08
C ASP A 32 -5.34 0.13 11.24
N SER A 33 -5.93 1.04 12.02
CA SER A 33 -5.35 2.36 12.29
C SER A 33 -5.42 2.74 13.77
N SER A 34 -4.54 3.63 14.19
CA SER A 34 -4.57 4.23 15.51
C SER A 34 -4.05 5.65 15.48
N VAL A 35 -4.47 6.44 16.47
CA VAL A 35 -3.91 7.75 16.78
C VAL A 35 -3.42 7.72 18.21
N LEU A 36 -2.15 8.08 18.40
CA LEU A 36 -1.52 8.24 19.70
C LEU A 36 -1.33 9.72 19.96
N THR A 37 -1.81 10.19 21.11
CA THR A 37 -1.74 11.60 21.50
C THR A 37 -0.67 11.76 22.57
N PHE A 38 0.29 12.64 22.32
CA PHE A 38 1.39 12.96 23.22
C PHE A 38 1.28 14.40 23.73
N TYR A 39 1.72 14.63 24.96
CA TYR A 39 1.78 15.95 25.59
C TYR A 39 3.15 16.17 26.21
N ASN A 40 3.83 17.25 25.84
CA ASN A 40 5.17 17.59 26.35
C ASN A 40 5.16 18.64 27.48
N GLY A 41 3.97 19.11 27.92
CA GLY A 41 3.83 20.19 28.90
C GLY A 41 3.36 21.52 28.31
N SER A 42 3.46 21.71 26.99
CA SER A 42 2.99 22.92 26.29
C SER A 42 2.12 22.60 25.08
N GLU A 43 2.49 21.58 24.31
CA GLU A 43 1.89 21.22 23.03
C GLU A 43 1.35 19.79 23.05
N ILE A 44 0.33 19.58 22.22
CA ILE A 44 -0.25 18.27 21.96
C ILE A 44 0.15 17.81 20.57
N PHE A 45 0.74 16.63 20.47
CA PHE A 45 1.10 15.99 19.21
C PHE A 45 0.21 14.78 18.95
N ASN A 46 -0.34 14.67 17.75
CA ASN A 46 -1.15 13.54 17.35
C ASN A 46 -0.40 12.70 16.31
N LEU A 47 0.02 11.50 16.68
CA LEU A 47 0.71 10.57 15.80
C LEU A 47 -0.29 9.58 15.22
N LYS A 48 -0.51 9.62 13.91
CA LYS A 48 -1.35 8.64 13.21
C LYS A 48 -0.50 7.49 12.70
N TYR A 49 -0.93 6.28 13.02
CA TYR A 49 -0.47 5.04 12.40
C TYR A 49 -1.58 4.44 11.54
N SER A 50 -1.22 4.01 10.33
CA SER A 50 -2.07 3.23 9.43
C SER A 50 -1.32 1.96 9.05
N GLY A 51 -1.85 0.81 9.49
CA GLY A 51 -1.46 -0.53 9.07
C GLY A 51 -2.29 -1.07 7.91
N LEU A 52 -3.21 -0.27 7.35
CA LEU A 52 -4.04 -0.66 6.22
C LEU A 52 -3.17 -1.07 5.02
N ALA A 53 -3.40 -2.26 4.48
CA ALA A 53 -2.63 -2.80 3.36
C ALA A 53 -2.57 -1.83 2.16
N ASN A 54 -1.37 -1.57 1.65
CA ASN A 54 -1.04 -0.60 0.60
C ASN A 54 -1.13 0.89 0.99
N PHE A 55 -1.63 1.20 2.19
CA PHE A 55 -1.72 2.56 2.75
C PHE A 55 -0.97 2.66 4.07
N GLU A 56 0.10 1.89 4.18
CA GLU A 56 0.94 1.86 5.37
C GLU A 56 1.70 3.16 5.53
N CYS A 57 1.55 3.80 6.69
CA CYS A 57 2.27 5.02 7.01
C CYS A 57 2.19 5.35 8.51
N ILE A 58 3.09 6.22 8.94
CA ILE A 58 3.03 6.87 10.24
C ILE A 58 3.49 8.32 10.08
N PHE A 59 2.76 9.26 10.69
CA PHE A 59 3.05 10.69 10.59
C PHE A 59 2.31 11.49 11.67
N LEU A 60 2.80 12.70 11.94
CA LEU A 60 2.15 13.65 12.83
C LEU A 60 1.04 14.41 12.12
N LEU A 61 -0.07 14.60 12.83
CA LEU A 61 -1.22 15.39 12.44
C LEU A 61 -1.20 16.73 13.18
N ASP A 62 -1.46 17.82 12.46
CA ASP A 62 -1.66 19.15 13.06
C ASP A 62 -2.87 19.17 13.99
N SER A 63 -3.91 18.41 13.65
CA SER A 63 -5.05 18.19 14.53
C SER A 63 -5.67 16.82 14.30
N ALA A 64 -6.00 16.12 15.39
CA ALA A 64 -6.80 14.92 15.35
C ALA A 64 -7.98 15.09 16.31
N LYS A 65 -9.20 15.12 15.76
CA LYS A 65 -10.41 15.14 16.59
C LYS A 65 -10.96 13.73 16.74
N LYS A 66 -11.09 13.30 17.98
CA LYS A 66 -11.75 12.05 18.33
C LYS A 66 -13.24 12.14 18.00
N LYS A 67 -13.73 11.21 17.17
CA LYS A 67 -15.14 11.08 16.83
C LYS A 67 -15.87 10.23 17.86
N ALA A 68 -17.20 10.33 17.90
CA ALA A 68 -18.05 9.59 18.84
C ALA A 68 -17.90 8.06 18.74
N ASN A 69 -17.52 7.53 17.58
CA ASN A 69 -17.34 6.11 17.33
C ASN A 69 -15.90 5.61 17.57
N ALA A 70 -15.04 6.43 18.19
CA ALA A 70 -13.66 6.03 18.48
C ALA A 70 -13.59 5.06 19.66
N ILE A 71 -12.75 4.04 19.55
CA ILE A 71 -12.47 3.08 20.62
C ILE A 71 -11.14 3.43 21.26
N ASN A 72 -11.10 3.55 22.58
CA ASN A 72 -9.86 3.71 23.34
C ASN A 72 -9.06 2.42 23.33
N LEU A 73 -7.78 2.52 22.98
CA LEU A 73 -6.83 1.42 23.01
C LEU A 73 -5.80 1.69 24.11
N LEU A 74 -5.09 0.64 24.54
CA LEU A 74 -3.86 0.76 25.34
C LEU A 74 -3.98 1.63 26.60
N GLN A 75 -5.12 1.66 27.29
CA GLN A 75 -5.35 2.57 28.42
C GLN A 75 -4.28 2.46 29.53
N ASN A 76 -3.65 1.29 29.66
CA ASN A 76 -2.59 1.04 30.64
C ASN A 76 -1.30 1.84 30.40
N ILE A 77 -1.07 2.35 29.19
CA ILE A 77 0.14 3.14 28.87
C ILE A 77 0.00 4.62 29.23
N TYR A 78 -1.21 5.08 29.55
CA TYR A 78 -1.48 6.50 29.75
C TYR A 78 -0.62 7.09 30.89
N GLY A 79 0.01 8.23 30.61
CA GLY A 79 0.95 8.91 31.50
C GLY A 79 2.40 8.45 31.38
N GLU A 80 2.69 7.34 30.69
CA GLU A 80 4.07 6.92 30.46
C GLU A 80 4.82 7.95 29.58
N THR A 81 6.11 8.12 29.88
CA THR A 81 6.98 9.06 29.15
C THR A 81 7.70 8.32 28.03
N LEU A 82 7.70 8.88 26.82
CA LEU A 82 8.45 8.37 25.68
C LEU A 82 9.95 8.67 25.87
N ILE A 83 10.75 7.62 26.07
CA ILE A 83 12.18 7.71 26.34
C ILE A 83 13.00 7.69 25.04
N ASN A 84 12.63 6.83 24.11
CA ASN A 84 13.41 6.65 22.89
C ASN A 84 12.52 6.25 21.70
N ILE A 85 13.00 6.57 20.50
CA ILE A 85 12.41 6.17 19.24
C ILE A 85 13.53 5.61 18.37
N GLU A 86 13.41 4.36 17.96
CA GLU A 86 14.44 3.68 17.18
C GLU A 86 13.84 2.86 16.03
N THR A 87 14.63 2.68 14.98
CA THR A 87 14.35 1.74 13.89
C THR A 87 15.31 0.58 14.00
N PHE A 88 14.86 -0.62 13.64
CA PHE A 88 15.77 -1.76 13.50
C PHE A 88 16.45 -1.71 12.14
N GLU A 89 17.75 -2.05 12.11
CA GLU A 89 18.55 -2.01 10.89
C GLU A 89 17.90 -2.83 9.77
N ASN A 90 17.75 -2.19 8.61
CA ASN A 90 17.13 -2.77 7.41
C ASN A 90 15.72 -3.35 7.61
N ASN A 91 15.06 -3.00 8.71
CA ASN A 91 13.75 -3.50 9.07
C ASN A 91 12.68 -2.43 8.88
N ARG A 92 11.46 -2.90 8.67
CA ARG A 92 10.28 -2.04 8.54
C ARG A 92 9.54 -1.96 9.87
N ILE A 93 10.30 -1.72 10.93
CA ILE A 93 9.79 -1.61 12.30
C ILE A 93 10.29 -0.31 12.91
N LEU A 94 9.37 0.42 13.53
CA LEU A 94 9.67 1.56 14.37
C LEU A 94 9.27 1.20 15.81
N LYS A 95 10.19 1.35 16.76
CA LYS A 95 9.96 1.08 18.18
C LYS A 95 9.96 2.39 18.95
N PHE A 96 8.94 2.53 19.78
CA PHE A 96 8.81 3.57 20.78
C PHE A 96 9.06 2.92 22.14
N GLU A 97 10.09 3.39 22.83
CA GLU A 97 10.39 2.95 24.18
C GLU A 97 9.81 3.94 25.19
N PHE A 98 8.96 3.44 26.07
CA PHE A 98 8.39 4.18 27.19
C PHE A 98 9.05 3.77 28.51
N SER A 99 8.69 4.45 29.60
CA SER A 99 9.22 4.17 30.94
C SER A 99 9.05 2.71 31.39
N TYR A 100 7.91 2.08 31.08
CA TYR A 100 7.57 0.73 31.57
C TYR A 100 7.17 -0.25 30.45
N SER A 101 7.19 0.21 29.20
CA SER A 101 6.65 -0.54 28.07
C SER A 101 7.31 -0.17 26.74
N HIS A 102 6.97 -0.92 25.68
CA HIS A 102 7.35 -0.63 24.31
C HIS A 102 6.12 -0.64 23.39
N ILE A 103 6.12 0.19 22.36
CA ILE A 103 5.22 0.07 21.21
C ILE A 103 6.04 -0.18 19.95
N TYR A 104 5.66 -1.20 19.18
CA TYR A 104 6.25 -1.55 17.90
C TYR A 104 5.23 -1.30 16.78
N PHE A 105 5.62 -0.49 15.80
CA PHE A 105 4.88 -0.27 14.56
C PHE A 105 5.50 -1.11 13.45
N LEU A 106 4.74 -2.09 12.94
CA LEU A 106 5.21 -3.02 11.91
C LEU A 106 4.65 -2.64 10.53
N PHE A 107 5.53 -2.51 9.55
CA PHE A 107 5.20 -2.10 8.17
C PHE A 107 5.63 -3.15 7.13
N PHE A 108 5.27 -4.41 7.34
CA PHE A 108 5.65 -5.51 6.44
C PHE A 108 4.76 -5.71 5.21
N GLY A 109 3.65 -4.97 5.13
CA GLY A 109 2.62 -5.10 4.10
C GLY A 109 1.68 -6.28 4.33
N LYS A 110 0.61 -6.32 3.53
CA LYS A 110 -0.44 -7.36 3.58
C LYS A 110 -1.05 -7.46 4.99
N SER A 111 -1.24 -8.68 5.52
CA SER A 111 -1.79 -8.94 6.86
C SER A 111 -0.76 -8.87 7.99
N LYS A 112 0.50 -8.50 7.71
CA LYS A 112 1.58 -8.49 8.70
C LYS A 112 1.84 -7.10 9.32
N ASN A 113 1.10 -6.08 8.88
CA ASN A 113 1.15 -4.77 9.52
C ASN A 113 0.45 -4.84 10.88
N ASN A 114 1.07 -4.29 11.90
CA ASN A 114 0.49 -4.32 13.24
C ASN A 114 1.07 -3.22 14.13
N LEU A 115 0.30 -2.84 15.14
CA LEU A 115 0.80 -2.10 16.28
C LEU A 115 0.81 -3.07 17.46
N ILE A 116 1.98 -3.33 18.02
CA ILE A 116 2.17 -4.25 19.14
C ILE A 116 2.62 -3.45 20.36
N TYR A 117 1.93 -3.61 21.46
CA TYR A 117 2.26 -3.04 22.76
C TYR A 117 2.75 -4.14 23.69
N THR A 118 3.92 -3.95 24.27
CA THR A 118 4.59 -4.93 25.15
C THR A 118 5.02 -4.29 26.47
N ASN A 119 5.27 -5.12 27.48
CA ASN A 119 6.01 -4.68 28.66
C ASN A 119 7.52 -4.58 28.37
N LYS A 120 8.32 -4.19 29.38
CA LYS A 120 9.81 -4.15 29.29
C LYS A 120 10.48 -5.49 28.98
N LYS A 121 9.80 -6.62 29.17
CA LYS A 121 10.30 -7.97 28.84
C LYS A 121 9.86 -8.44 27.44
N ASP A 122 9.30 -7.53 26.64
CA ASP A 122 8.74 -7.78 25.31
C ASP A 122 7.61 -8.82 25.30
N ILE A 123 6.88 -8.98 26.40
CA ILE A 123 5.64 -9.78 26.42
C ILE A 123 4.50 -8.92 25.86
N ILE A 124 3.80 -9.44 24.85
CA ILE A 124 2.70 -8.76 24.18
C ILE A 124 1.52 -8.61 25.13
N LEU A 125 1.19 -7.36 25.45
CA LEU A 125 0.01 -7.01 26.24
C LEU A 125 -1.18 -6.69 25.34
N PHE A 126 -0.92 -6.14 24.16
CA PHE A 126 -1.93 -5.85 23.16
C PHE A 126 -1.34 -5.87 21.75
N ALA A 127 -2.13 -6.31 20.77
CA ALA A 127 -1.86 -6.13 19.35
C ALA A 127 -3.11 -5.58 18.65
N LEU A 128 -2.94 -4.60 17.76
CA LEU A 128 -4.07 -4.01 17.02
C LEU A 128 -4.78 -5.05 16.15
N ASN A 129 -3.99 -5.90 15.51
CA ASN A 129 -4.43 -7.02 14.69
C ASN A 129 -4.08 -8.33 15.40
N ASP A 130 -5.00 -9.30 15.33
CA ASP A 130 -4.86 -10.63 15.92
C ASP A 130 -4.53 -10.63 17.43
N ASN A 131 -5.09 -9.68 18.20
CA ASN A 131 -4.86 -9.55 19.64
C ASN A 131 -5.02 -10.87 20.41
N LYS A 132 -6.10 -11.63 20.11
CA LYS A 132 -6.46 -12.85 20.84
C LYS A 132 -5.41 -13.95 20.74
N SER A 133 -4.67 -14.03 19.63
CA SER A 133 -3.66 -15.08 19.43
C SER A 133 -2.26 -14.64 19.90
N LEU A 134 -1.96 -13.35 19.84
CA LEU A 134 -0.63 -12.82 20.17
C LEU A 134 -0.47 -12.43 21.64
N GLN A 135 -1.54 -12.08 22.33
CA GLN A 135 -1.46 -11.64 23.72
C GLN A 135 -0.84 -12.71 24.63
N GLY A 136 0.10 -12.30 25.48
CA GLY A 136 0.85 -13.17 26.40
C GLY A 136 2.07 -13.86 25.79
N THR A 137 2.25 -13.80 24.47
CA THR A 137 3.47 -14.31 23.81
C THR A 137 4.61 -13.29 23.89
N LYS A 138 5.86 -13.76 23.72
CA LYS A 138 7.03 -12.89 23.62
C LYS A 138 7.15 -12.36 22.19
N PHE A 139 7.25 -11.06 22.03
CA PHE A 139 7.56 -10.43 20.76
C PHE A 139 9.04 -10.58 20.45
N GLU A 140 9.34 -11.05 19.25
CA GLU A 140 10.69 -11.16 18.73
C GLU A 140 10.80 -10.34 17.46
N VAL A 141 11.82 -9.48 17.42
CA VAL A 141 12.11 -8.70 16.23
C VAL A 141 12.61 -9.66 15.15
N PRO A 142 11.94 -9.75 13.99
CA PRO A 142 12.38 -10.64 12.94
C PRO A 142 13.76 -10.20 12.45
N SER A 143 14.71 -11.12 12.45
CA SER A 143 16.02 -10.90 11.85
C SER A 143 15.88 -10.86 10.33
N ILE A 144 16.37 -9.78 9.72
CA ILE A 144 16.44 -9.68 8.27
C ILE A 144 17.89 -9.95 7.89
N GLY A 145 18.14 -11.17 7.41
CA GLY A 145 19.43 -11.54 6.83
C GLY A 145 19.57 -10.99 5.42
N LEU A 146 19.78 -9.68 5.27
CA LEU A 146 20.25 -9.16 3.99
C LEU A 146 21.67 -9.69 3.76
N LYS A 147 21.91 -10.16 2.54
CA LYS A 147 23.22 -10.70 2.17
C LYS A 147 24.19 -9.56 1.87
N ASN A 148 25.47 -9.80 2.12
CA ASN A 148 26.51 -8.92 1.62
C ASN A 148 26.42 -8.88 0.09
N PHE A 149 26.65 -7.71 -0.51
CA PHE A 149 26.61 -7.54 -1.96
C PHE A 149 27.57 -8.50 -2.70
N PHE A 150 28.76 -8.75 -2.13
CA PHE A 150 29.77 -9.64 -2.73
C PHE A 150 29.47 -11.13 -2.54
N GLU A 151 28.53 -11.50 -1.67
CA GLU A 151 28.11 -12.89 -1.40
C GLU A 151 26.92 -13.32 -2.28
N LEU A 152 26.42 -12.42 -3.14
CA LEU A 152 25.28 -12.71 -4.00
C LEU A 152 25.69 -13.61 -5.18
N PRO A 153 24.78 -14.50 -5.65
CA PRO A 153 25.05 -15.33 -6.82
C PRO A 153 25.38 -14.47 -8.04
N LYS A 154 26.43 -14.85 -8.79
CA LYS A 154 26.91 -14.09 -9.95
C LYS A 154 25.87 -13.93 -11.07
N GLU A 155 24.88 -14.81 -11.12
CA GLU A 155 23.75 -14.79 -12.07
C GLU A 155 22.66 -13.76 -11.70
N THR A 156 22.77 -13.12 -10.53
CA THR A 156 21.76 -12.17 -10.06
C THR A 156 21.84 -10.88 -10.89
N GLU A 157 20.70 -10.41 -11.39
CA GLU A 157 20.61 -9.09 -12.02
C GLU A 157 21.06 -7.98 -11.05
N ILE A 158 21.82 -7.01 -11.55
CA ILE A 158 22.39 -5.93 -10.74
C ILE A 158 21.32 -5.12 -9.99
N ILE A 159 20.14 -4.92 -10.60
CA ILE A 159 19.01 -4.24 -9.94
C ILE A 159 18.49 -5.02 -8.73
N LYS A 160 18.43 -6.36 -8.81
CA LYS A 160 18.00 -7.22 -7.70
C LYS A 160 19.08 -7.26 -6.62
N ALA A 161 20.35 -7.26 -7.02
CA ALA A 161 21.48 -7.24 -6.11
C ALA A 161 21.48 -5.97 -5.24
N LEU A 162 21.40 -4.79 -5.86
CA LEU A 162 21.33 -3.50 -5.16
C LEU A 162 20.06 -3.33 -4.32
N SER A 163 18.95 -3.95 -4.74
CA SER A 163 17.69 -3.86 -4.01
C SER A 163 17.65 -4.72 -2.75
N ASN A 164 18.37 -5.85 -2.73
CA ASN A 164 18.26 -6.88 -1.68
C ASN A 164 19.57 -7.12 -0.90
N CYS A 165 20.65 -6.41 -1.21
CA CYS A 165 21.85 -6.41 -0.37
C CYS A 165 21.69 -5.51 0.85
N GLU A 166 22.67 -5.54 1.76
CA GLU A 166 22.80 -4.67 2.93
C GLU A 166 22.62 -3.16 2.68
N ILE A 167 22.84 -2.67 1.45
CA ILE A 167 22.60 -1.26 1.09
C ILE A 167 21.09 -0.97 1.09
N ASN A 168 20.28 -1.91 0.62
CA ASN A 168 18.81 -1.88 0.64
C ASN A 168 18.23 -0.64 -0.06
N LEU A 169 18.68 -0.36 -1.29
CA LEU A 169 18.16 0.75 -2.09
C LEU A 169 16.68 0.51 -2.50
N GLY A 170 16.26 -0.75 -2.57
CA GLY A 170 14.96 -1.13 -3.08
C GLY A 170 14.77 -0.78 -4.57
N LYS A 171 13.65 -1.22 -5.15
CA LYS A 171 13.42 -1.17 -6.61
C LYS A 171 13.60 0.23 -7.22
N TYR A 172 13.06 1.27 -6.59
CA TYR A 172 13.01 2.61 -7.17
C TYR A 172 14.37 3.31 -7.10
N TYR A 173 15.04 3.29 -5.95
CA TYR A 173 16.37 3.91 -5.85
C TYR A 173 17.44 3.10 -6.58
N SER A 174 17.35 1.77 -6.62
CA SER A 174 18.25 0.95 -7.47
C SER A 174 18.12 1.34 -8.94
N LYS A 175 16.89 1.48 -9.46
CA LYS A 175 16.68 1.87 -10.86
C LYS A 175 17.22 3.28 -11.15
N GLU A 176 16.97 4.23 -10.25
CA GLU A 176 17.49 5.60 -10.35
C GLU A 176 19.03 5.63 -10.33
N PHE A 177 19.66 4.87 -9.41
CA PHE A 177 21.10 4.75 -9.33
C PHE A 177 21.71 4.21 -10.63
N LEU A 178 21.14 3.13 -11.16
CA LEU A 178 21.62 2.50 -12.39
C LEU A 178 21.48 3.45 -13.57
N LEU A 179 20.36 4.19 -13.65
CA LEU A 179 20.14 5.21 -14.68
C LEU A 179 21.17 6.33 -14.62
N ARG A 180 21.49 6.86 -13.43
CA ARG A 180 22.50 7.92 -13.25
C ARG A 180 23.91 7.48 -13.65
N ASN A 181 24.20 6.19 -13.53
CA ASN A 181 25.51 5.61 -13.86
C ASN A 181 25.56 4.94 -15.24
N ASN A 182 24.49 5.06 -16.05
CA ASN A 182 24.38 4.42 -17.37
C ASN A 182 24.58 2.89 -17.35
N ILE A 183 24.13 2.22 -16.28
CA ILE A 183 24.22 0.76 -16.13
C ILE A 183 22.88 0.13 -16.52
N ILE A 184 22.92 -0.93 -17.33
CA ILE A 184 21.70 -1.61 -17.78
C ILE A 184 21.16 -2.49 -16.63
N PRO A 185 19.90 -2.30 -16.18
CA PRO A 185 19.40 -2.98 -14.98
C PRO A 185 19.32 -4.51 -15.02
N THR A 186 19.24 -5.08 -16.22
CA THR A 186 19.10 -6.52 -16.45
C THR A 186 20.44 -7.24 -16.55
N GLN A 187 21.56 -6.51 -16.53
CA GLN A 187 22.89 -7.14 -16.55
C GLN A 187 23.12 -7.96 -15.30
N SER A 188 23.73 -9.12 -15.50
CA SER A 188 24.14 -10.03 -14.44
C SER A 188 25.41 -9.53 -13.75
N ILE A 189 25.61 -9.84 -12.46
CA ILE A 189 26.87 -9.50 -11.75
C ILE A 189 28.08 -10.11 -12.46
N ALA A 190 27.93 -11.28 -13.08
CA ALA A 190 28.98 -11.96 -13.83
C ALA A 190 29.53 -11.17 -15.03
N GLU A 191 28.76 -10.23 -15.55
CA GLU A 191 29.14 -9.41 -16.72
C GLU A 191 30.10 -8.26 -16.35
N PHE A 192 30.26 -7.98 -15.05
CA PHE A 192 31.13 -6.92 -14.55
C PHE A 192 32.45 -7.51 -14.04
N SER A 193 33.54 -6.78 -14.27
CA SER A 193 34.82 -7.07 -13.63
C SER A 193 34.76 -6.80 -12.12
N GLU A 194 35.64 -7.43 -11.34
CA GLU A 194 35.69 -7.23 -9.88
C GLU A 194 35.95 -5.76 -9.49
N ALA A 195 36.72 -5.04 -10.30
CA ALA A 195 36.97 -3.62 -10.12
C ALA A 195 35.71 -2.78 -10.35
N GLU A 196 34.91 -3.10 -11.38
CA GLU A 196 33.63 -2.42 -11.64
C GLU A 196 32.61 -2.71 -10.54
N ILE A 197 32.50 -3.95 -10.07
CA ILE A 197 31.60 -4.32 -8.96
C ILE A 197 31.96 -3.53 -7.70
N SER A 198 33.25 -3.44 -7.38
CA SER A 198 33.73 -2.68 -6.21
C SER A 198 33.40 -1.20 -6.33
N LYS A 199 33.56 -0.62 -7.52
CA LYS A 199 33.19 0.78 -7.80
C LYS A 199 31.69 0.99 -7.69
N ILE A 200 30.87 0.15 -8.32
CA ILE A 200 29.40 0.19 -8.26
C ILE A 200 28.92 0.17 -6.80
N TYR A 201 29.51 -0.70 -5.97
CA TYR A 201 29.17 -0.80 -4.57
C TYR A 201 29.56 0.45 -3.75
N ALA A 202 30.73 1.03 -4.02
CA ALA A 202 31.15 2.29 -3.40
C ALA A 202 30.22 3.45 -3.79
N ASP A 203 29.94 3.60 -5.09
CA ASP A 203 29.04 4.62 -5.62
C ASP A 203 27.61 4.45 -5.06
N ALA A 204 27.15 3.21 -4.90
CA ALA A 204 25.84 2.91 -4.30
C ALA A 204 25.76 3.30 -2.82
N LYS A 205 26.86 3.16 -2.06
CA LYS A 205 26.95 3.65 -0.67
C LYS A 205 26.91 5.17 -0.61
N GLU A 206 27.66 5.85 -1.47
CA GLU A 206 27.61 7.31 -1.56
C GLU A 206 26.21 7.80 -1.93
N PHE A 207 25.57 7.12 -2.89
CA PHE A 207 24.20 7.41 -3.28
C PHE A 207 23.21 7.24 -2.13
N LYS A 208 23.28 6.13 -1.38
CA LYS A 208 22.50 5.94 -0.14
C LYS A 208 22.71 7.10 0.85
N ASN A 209 23.95 7.52 1.07
CA ASN A 209 24.26 8.63 1.97
C ASN A 209 23.68 9.96 1.46
N SER A 210 23.72 10.23 0.16
CA SER A 210 23.09 11.41 -0.44
C SER A 210 21.57 11.43 -0.26
N ILE A 211 20.91 10.28 -0.36
CA ILE A 211 19.47 10.16 -0.12
C ILE A 211 19.15 10.51 1.34
N LEU A 212 19.95 10.00 2.28
CA LEU A 212 19.75 10.22 3.71
C LEU A 212 20.13 11.63 4.18
N LYS A 213 21.02 12.32 3.47
CA LYS A 213 21.37 13.72 3.74
C LYS A 213 20.38 14.72 3.15
N ASN A 214 19.47 14.28 2.29
CA ASN A 214 18.52 15.18 1.67
C ASN A 214 17.42 15.58 2.66
N ASP A 215 17.14 16.88 2.73
CA ASP A 215 16.13 17.48 3.60
C ASP A 215 14.87 17.92 2.83
N THR A 216 14.89 17.80 1.50
CA THR A 216 13.72 18.05 0.66
C THR A 216 13.13 16.74 0.16
N PHE A 217 11.84 16.52 0.41
CA PHE A 217 11.12 15.33 -0.01
C PHE A 217 10.10 15.66 -1.10
N TYR A 218 9.70 14.64 -1.86
CA TYR A 218 8.93 14.84 -3.08
C TYR A 218 7.74 13.88 -3.17
N ILE A 219 6.64 14.41 -3.71
CA ILE A 219 5.56 13.62 -4.30
C ILE A 219 5.68 13.77 -5.80
N LEU A 220 6.09 12.68 -6.44
CA LEU A 220 6.37 12.63 -7.87
C LEU A 220 5.24 11.92 -8.62
N GLU A 221 5.06 12.28 -9.88
CA GLU A 221 4.07 11.74 -10.80
C GLU A 221 4.77 11.32 -12.10
N ASN A 222 4.45 10.13 -12.59
CA ASN A 222 4.93 9.66 -13.89
C ASN A 222 3.89 9.94 -14.99
N ASN A 223 4.26 9.63 -16.24
CA ASN A 223 3.36 9.80 -17.40
C ASN A 223 2.06 8.97 -17.31
N ASP A 224 2.03 7.90 -16.50
CA ASP A 224 0.81 7.10 -16.24
C ASP A 224 -0.07 7.68 -15.12
N ASN A 225 0.22 8.88 -14.61
CA ASN A 225 -0.40 9.49 -13.43
C ASN A 225 -0.25 8.65 -12.14
N LYS A 226 0.77 7.78 -12.06
CA LYS A 226 1.11 7.06 -10.83
C LYS A 226 1.89 7.97 -9.90
N ILE A 227 1.51 7.95 -8.63
CA ILE A 227 2.05 8.87 -7.61
C ILE A 227 2.97 8.13 -6.64
N LEU A 228 4.17 8.68 -6.46
CA LEU A 228 5.20 8.11 -5.63
C LEU A 228 5.78 9.16 -4.67
N PHE A 229 5.79 8.82 -3.38
CA PHE A 229 6.60 9.56 -2.41
C PHE A 229 8.05 9.10 -2.52
N SER A 230 8.99 10.05 -2.55
CA SER A 230 10.42 9.78 -2.64
C SER A 230 11.22 10.80 -1.83
N LEU A 231 12.36 10.37 -1.29
CA LEU A 231 13.30 11.25 -0.58
C LEU A 231 14.21 12.02 -1.54
N ILE A 232 14.21 11.69 -2.83
CA ILE A 232 14.95 12.39 -3.90
C ILE A 232 14.08 12.47 -5.15
N ALA A 233 14.39 13.40 -6.06
CA ALA A 233 13.81 13.39 -7.40
C ALA A 233 14.22 12.12 -8.16
N LEU A 234 13.30 11.57 -8.95
CA LEU A 234 13.51 10.35 -9.75
C LEU A 234 13.24 10.64 -11.22
N HIS A 235 14.12 10.18 -12.12
CA HIS A 235 13.99 10.45 -13.56
C HIS A 235 12.74 9.80 -14.18
N ASP A 236 12.38 8.60 -13.72
CA ASP A 236 11.15 7.90 -14.14
C ASP A 236 9.85 8.62 -13.76
N TYR A 237 9.93 9.56 -12.80
CA TYR A 237 8.81 10.35 -12.32
C TYR A 237 9.13 11.84 -12.54
N SER A 238 9.15 12.23 -13.81
CA SER A 238 9.60 13.55 -14.27
C SER A 238 8.81 14.73 -13.72
N LYS A 239 7.56 14.54 -13.26
CA LYS A 239 6.72 15.62 -12.77
C LYS A 239 6.72 15.66 -11.24
N ILE A 240 7.21 16.77 -10.68
CA ILE A 240 7.09 17.07 -9.25
C ILE A 240 5.69 17.65 -9.00
N ARG A 241 4.89 16.95 -8.18
CA ARG A 241 3.54 17.39 -7.81
C ARG A 241 3.54 18.22 -6.54
N TYR A 242 4.38 17.84 -5.58
CA TYR A 242 4.64 18.57 -4.35
C TYR A 242 6.09 18.35 -3.93
N GLU A 243 6.70 19.38 -3.35
CA GLU A 243 7.99 19.33 -2.67
C GLU A 243 7.89 20.09 -1.35
N SER A 244 8.59 19.60 -0.32
CA SER A 244 8.61 20.23 1.00
C SER A 244 9.72 19.65 1.85
N SER A 245 10.20 20.43 2.82
CA SER A 245 11.04 19.95 3.91
C SER A 245 10.24 19.32 5.05
N ASP A 246 8.91 19.50 5.09
CA ASP A 246 8.07 18.84 6.08
C ASP A 246 7.68 17.42 5.61
N LEU A 247 8.38 16.44 6.18
CA LEU A 247 8.13 15.03 5.95
C LEU A 247 6.71 14.60 6.33
N ASN A 248 6.19 15.07 7.47
CA ASN A 248 4.89 14.66 7.98
C ASN A 248 3.77 15.16 7.06
N TYR A 249 3.88 16.41 6.60
CA TYR A 249 2.98 16.99 5.61
C TYR A 249 2.93 16.15 4.33
N LEU A 250 4.08 15.77 3.77
CA LEU A 250 4.13 15.02 2.51
C LEU A 250 3.67 13.56 2.66
N ILE A 251 3.97 12.90 3.79
CA ILE A 251 3.44 11.57 4.08
C ILE A 251 1.91 11.63 4.19
N HIS A 252 1.37 12.60 4.94
CA HIS A 252 -0.07 12.80 5.09
C HIS A 252 -0.74 13.08 3.74
N ARG A 253 -0.15 13.96 2.92
CA ARG A 253 -0.66 14.30 1.59
C ARG A 253 -0.65 13.08 0.67
N THR A 254 0.43 12.31 0.67
CA THR A 254 0.54 11.06 -0.10
C THR A 254 -0.53 10.05 0.32
N TYR A 255 -0.69 9.84 1.62
CA TYR A 255 -1.71 8.95 2.17
C TYR A 255 -3.12 9.37 1.73
N SER A 256 -3.45 10.66 1.86
CA SER A 256 -4.76 11.22 1.49
C SER A 256 -5.05 11.06 0.00
N ILE A 257 -4.08 11.37 -0.87
CA ILE A 257 -4.23 11.22 -2.32
C ILE A 257 -4.48 9.75 -2.68
N ARG A 258 -3.67 8.82 -2.15
CA ARG A 258 -3.80 7.39 -2.43
C ARG A 258 -5.14 6.85 -1.96
N LEU A 259 -5.58 7.23 -0.76
CA LEU A 259 -6.85 6.79 -0.21
C LEU A 259 -8.04 7.30 -1.05
N SER A 260 -7.98 8.56 -1.50
CA SER A 260 -8.98 9.14 -2.39
C SER A 260 -9.02 8.43 -3.75
N GLN A 261 -7.87 8.17 -4.37
CA GLN A 261 -7.77 7.43 -5.63
C GLN A 261 -8.31 6.01 -5.50
N HIS A 262 -8.01 5.32 -4.41
CA HIS A 262 -8.53 3.98 -4.16
C HIS A 262 -10.05 3.97 -4.01
N LYS A 263 -10.62 4.92 -3.25
CA LYS A 263 -12.07 5.09 -3.12
C LYS A 263 -12.73 5.41 -4.47
N PHE A 264 -12.10 6.27 -5.27
CA PHE A 264 -12.59 6.57 -6.61
C PHE A 264 -12.58 5.33 -7.51
N ASN A 265 -11.47 4.60 -7.58
CA ASN A 265 -11.34 3.42 -8.43
C ASN A 265 -12.30 2.30 -8.04
N SER A 266 -12.54 2.08 -6.75
CA SER A 266 -13.50 1.06 -6.28
C SER A 266 -14.94 1.42 -6.67
N LEU A 267 -15.33 2.69 -6.51
CA LEU A 267 -16.64 3.19 -6.93
C LEU A 267 -16.80 3.17 -8.45
N TYR A 268 -15.79 3.64 -9.19
CA TYR A 268 -15.77 3.65 -10.64
C TYR A 268 -15.94 2.23 -11.20
N THR A 269 -15.15 1.26 -10.73
CA THR A 269 -15.22 -0.14 -11.19
C THR A 269 -16.61 -0.72 -10.96
N ARG A 270 -17.20 -0.45 -9.79
CA ARG A 270 -18.56 -0.90 -9.46
C ARG A 270 -19.60 -0.28 -10.40
N LEU A 271 -19.57 1.03 -10.60
CA LEU A 271 -20.51 1.74 -11.46
C LEU A 271 -20.34 1.36 -12.94
N PHE A 272 -19.10 1.20 -13.39
CA PHE A 272 -18.77 0.73 -14.73
C PHE A 272 -19.34 -0.66 -14.99
N GLN A 273 -19.17 -1.60 -14.05
CA GLN A 273 -19.71 -2.96 -14.19
C GLN A 273 -21.24 -2.97 -14.25
N ILE A 274 -21.91 -2.16 -13.43
CA ILE A 274 -23.37 -2.00 -13.47
C ILE A 274 -23.80 -1.46 -14.84
N SER A 275 -23.14 -0.42 -15.32
CA SER A 275 -23.45 0.22 -16.61
C SER A 275 -23.22 -0.73 -17.77
N LYS A 276 -22.11 -1.48 -17.76
CA LYS A 276 -21.78 -2.51 -18.75
C LYS A 276 -22.83 -3.61 -18.78
N ASN A 277 -23.19 -4.16 -17.61
CA ASN A 277 -24.23 -5.19 -17.52
C ASN A 277 -25.59 -4.71 -18.05
N ASN A 278 -25.94 -3.45 -17.80
CA ASN A 278 -27.17 -2.85 -18.31
C ASN A 278 -27.12 -2.65 -19.83
N LEU A 279 -25.98 -2.19 -20.37
CA LEU A 279 -25.76 -2.07 -21.81
C LEU A 279 -25.89 -3.44 -22.50
N ASP A 280 -25.26 -4.47 -21.96
CA ASP A 280 -25.33 -5.83 -22.50
C ASP A 280 -26.76 -6.38 -22.49
N ARG A 281 -27.54 -6.11 -21.43
CA ARG A 281 -28.96 -6.47 -21.35
C ARG A 281 -29.80 -5.73 -22.40
N SER A 282 -29.56 -4.43 -22.57
CA SER A 282 -30.27 -3.63 -23.57
C SER A 282 -29.94 -4.07 -24.99
N LEU A 283 -28.67 -4.39 -25.29
CA LEU A 283 -28.24 -4.93 -26.57
C LEU A 283 -28.88 -6.29 -26.86
N LYS A 284 -28.97 -7.19 -25.87
CA LYS A 284 -29.71 -8.45 -26.00
C LYS A 284 -31.18 -8.22 -26.34
N ARG A 285 -31.88 -7.36 -25.59
CA ARG A 285 -33.28 -7.02 -25.86
C ARG A 285 -33.50 -6.44 -27.25
N LEU A 286 -32.57 -5.61 -27.73
CA LEU A 286 -32.61 -5.03 -29.07
C LEU A 286 -32.44 -6.11 -30.15
N ASN A 287 -31.53 -7.05 -29.94
CA ASN A 287 -31.35 -8.20 -30.83
C ASN A 287 -32.57 -9.13 -30.83
N ASP A 288 -33.14 -9.43 -29.66
CA ASP A 288 -34.37 -10.20 -29.54
C ASP A 288 -35.52 -9.51 -30.28
N SER A 289 -35.63 -8.18 -30.12
CA SER A 289 -36.64 -7.36 -30.82
C SER A 289 -36.48 -7.41 -32.34
N LYS A 290 -35.25 -7.36 -32.86
CA LYS A 290 -34.97 -7.54 -34.30
C LYS A 290 -35.35 -8.92 -34.80
N ASN A 291 -35.25 -9.94 -33.94
CA ASN A 291 -35.63 -11.31 -34.29
C ASN A 291 -37.16 -11.55 -34.21
N ILE A 292 -37.95 -10.65 -33.60
CA ILE A 292 -39.41 -10.75 -33.55
C ILE A 292 -40.00 -10.83 -34.96
N GLU A 293 -39.47 -10.08 -35.92
CA GLU A 293 -39.98 -10.08 -37.30
C GLU A 293 -39.79 -11.45 -37.98
N LYS A 294 -38.65 -12.11 -37.74
CA LYS A 294 -38.39 -13.47 -38.21
C LYS A 294 -39.35 -14.47 -37.55
N VAL A 295 -39.55 -14.35 -36.24
CA VAL A 295 -40.48 -15.22 -35.49
C VAL A 295 -41.92 -15.03 -35.97
N LYS A 296 -42.33 -13.79 -36.26
CA LYS A 296 -43.66 -13.47 -36.80
C LYS A 296 -43.86 -14.06 -38.19
N ASN A 297 -42.83 -14.00 -39.05
CA ASN A 297 -42.86 -14.62 -40.38
C ASN A 297 -42.98 -16.15 -40.29
N LEU A 298 -42.19 -16.79 -39.43
CA LEU A 298 -42.28 -18.23 -39.15
C LEU A 298 -43.67 -18.61 -38.61
N SER A 299 -44.21 -17.84 -37.67
CA SER A 299 -45.56 -18.06 -37.13
C SER A 299 -46.64 -17.97 -38.21
N ASN A 300 -46.56 -16.99 -39.11
CA ASN A 300 -47.47 -16.88 -40.25
C ASN A 300 -47.33 -18.06 -41.22
N GLN A 301 -46.10 -18.53 -41.50
CA GLN A 301 -45.87 -19.71 -42.34
C GLN A 301 -46.50 -20.97 -41.72
N TYR A 302 -46.28 -21.21 -40.42
CA TYR A 302 -46.88 -22.36 -39.73
C TYR A 302 -48.40 -22.27 -39.69
N LYS A 303 -48.97 -21.07 -39.53
CA LYS A 303 -50.41 -20.85 -39.61
C LYS A 303 -50.94 -21.23 -41.00
N ASN A 304 -50.29 -20.77 -42.07
CA ASN A 304 -50.67 -21.12 -43.44
C ASN A 304 -50.56 -22.64 -43.69
N TYR A 305 -49.52 -23.31 -43.20
CA TYR A 305 -49.41 -24.77 -43.30
C TYR A 305 -50.52 -25.50 -42.55
N GLY A 306 -50.90 -25.02 -41.37
CA GLY A 306 -52.04 -25.55 -40.61
C GLY A 306 -53.36 -25.39 -41.35
N GLU A 307 -53.62 -24.20 -41.90
CA GLU A 307 -54.81 -23.93 -42.71
C GLU A 307 -54.85 -24.83 -43.96
N LEU A 308 -53.72 -24.99 -44.65
CA LEU A 308 -53.62 -25.91 -45.78
C LEU A 308 -53.92 -27.36 -45.37
N LEU A 309 -53.33 -27.86 -44.29
CA LEU A 309 -53.58 -29.22 -43.78
C LEU A 309 -55.06 -29.44 -43.44
N ILE A 310 -55.70 -28.49 -42.75
CA ILE A 310 -57.13 -28.54 -42.43
C ILE A 310 -57.97 -28.53 -43.71
N SER A 311 -57.63 -27.68 -44.68
CA SER A 311 -58.35 -27.61 -45.97
C SER A 311 -58.19 -28.87 -46.82
N THR A 312 -57.06 -29.59 -46.72
CA THR A 312 -56.85 -30.88 -47.39
C THR A 312 -57.51 -32.05 -46.65
N MET A 313 -57.88 -31.89 -45.38
CA MET A 313 -58.50 -32.92 -44.54
C MET A 313 -60.04 -32.95 -44.63
N LEU A 314 -60.69 -32.03 -45.38
CA LEU A 314 -62.14 -32.00 -45.60
C LEU A 314 -62.45 -31.53 -47.04
N PRO A 315 -63.26 -32.22 -47.91
CA PRO A 315 -63.89 -33.53 -47.81
C PRO A 315 -63.70 -34.45 -49.05
N ASN A 316 -63.81 -35.76 -48.82
CA ASN A 316 -64.67 -36.61 -49.65
C ASN A 316 -65.30 -37.72 -48.79
N GLN A 317 -66.14 -37.31 -47.83
CA GLN A 317 -67.36 -38.06 -47.55
C GLN A 317 -68.41 -37.48 -48.50
N ASN A 318 -68.67 -38.18 -49.60
CA ASN A 318 -69.99 -38.35 -50.22
C ASN A 318 -69.87 -39.19 -51.50
N GLY A 319 -70.45 -40.39 -51.45
CA GLY A 319 -70.98 -41.10 -52.61
C GLY A 319 -70.11 -42.20 -53.20
N LYS A 320 -70.34 -43.44 -52.74
CA LYS A 320 -70.80 -44.54 -53.61
C LYS A 320 -71.26 -45.73 -52.77
N ASP A 321 -72.56 -45.97 -52.91
CA ASP A 321 -73.34 -47.23 -52.83
C ASP A 321 -72.66 -48.50 -52.31
#